data_AF-A0A3B3UG55-F1
#
_entry.id   AF-A0A3B3UG55-F1
#
_cell.length_a   1.000
_cell.length_b   1.000
_cell.length_c   1.000
_cell.angle_alpha   90.00
_cell.angle_beta   90.00
_cell.angle_gamma   90.00
#
_symmetry.space_group_name_H-M   'P 1'
#
loop_
_entity.id
_entity.type
_entity.pdbx_description
1 polymer ?
#
loop_
_entity_poly.entity_id
_entity_poly.type
_entity_poly.pdbx_seq_one_letter_code
_entity_poly.pdbx_strand_id
1 'polypeptide(L)'
;MLFSPTNLSECFREWEDLEKDYHNIQETHRLYKQKLEEMTKLQSSCSSAIARQRKKLKELSLQLKNCKGQRRTSNLSPELMKFVSAMEESIKDKAHAFFEMEAFLPKKNGLYLTLVLGNINVTLLNKQEKFAYKGEYEKFKLVVTFILFMFSFTCRFLLSYRVLDALFNFLLVWYYCTLTIRESILISNGSRIKGWWVFHHYVSAFLSGVMLTWPDGALYQMFRNQFLSYNLYQSKCVSASFTLNNGSKQIFFYVSAN
;
A
#
# COMPACT_ATOMS: atom_id res chain seq x y z
N MET A 1 -31.22 -26.59 -6.73
CA MET A 1 -32.54 -27.10 -7.15
C MET A 1 -33.33 -25.91 -7.66
N LEU A 2 -33.64 -25.88 -8.95
CA LEU A 2 -34.47 -24.85 -9.56
C LEU A 2 -35.91 -25.11 -9.09
N PHE A 3 -36.48 -24.19 -8.31
CA PHE A 3 -37.89 -24.23 -7.94
C PHE A 3 -38.71 -24.02 -9.22
N SER A 4 -39.45 -25.05 -9.63
CA SER A 4 -40.47 -24.92 -10.67
C SER A 4 -41.76 -24.51 -9.94
N PRO A 5 -42.34 -23.32 -10.19
CA PRO A 5 -43.51 -22.87 -9.45
C PRO A 5 -44.69 -23.78 -9.78
N THR A 6 -45.35 -24.30 -8.75
CA THR A 6 -46.38 -25.36 -8.90
C THR A 6 -47.78 -24.75 -9.16
N ASN A 7 -47.92 -23.42 -9.06
CA ASN A 7 -49.17 -22.69 -9.23
C ASN A 7 -48.92 -21.25 -9.75
N LEU A 8 -49.75 -20.77 -10.68
CA LEU A 8 -49.73 -19.41 -11.22
C LEU A 8 -49.79 -18.33 -10.11
N SER A 9 -50.54 -18.58 -9.02
CA SER A 9 -50.64 -17.63 -7.91
C SER A 9 -49.33 -17.51 -7.10
N GLU A 10 -48.52 -18.56 -7.04
CA GLU A 10 -47.19 -18.50 -6.43
C GLU A 10 -46.25 -17.65 -7.28
N CYS A 11 -46.32 -17.81 -8.61
CA CYS A 11 -45.56 -16.98 -9.55
C CYS A 11 -45.93 -15.49 -9.46
N PHE A 12 -47.23 -15.16 -9.31
CA PHE A 12 -47.65 -13.77 -9.10
C PHE A 12 -47.14 -13.18 -7.78
N ARG A 13 -47.17 -13.96 -6.69
CA ARG A 13 -46.65 -13.50 -5.39
C ARG A 13 -45.14 -13.29 -5.43
N GLU A 14 -44.40 -14.23 -6.03
CA GLU A 14 -42.95 -14.09 -6.23
C GLU A 14 -42.61 -12.86 -7.09
N TRP A 15 -43.41 -12.57 -8.12
CA TRP A 15 -43.23 -11.36 -8.94
C TRP A 15 -43.47 -10.08 -8.14
N GLU A 16 -44.50 -10.03 -7.30
CA GLU A 16 -44.80 -8.87 -6.45
C GLU A 16 -43.72 -8.64 -5.40
N ASP A 17 -43.22 -9.71 -4.78
CA ASP A 17 -42.08 -9.65 -3.86
C ASP A 17 -40.82 -9.14 -4.58
N LEU A 18 -40.56 -9.60 -5.81
CA LEU A 18 -39.42 -9.16 -6.62
C LEU A 18 -39.51 -7.67 -7.00
N GLU A 19 -40.71 -7.19 -7.34
CA GLU A 19 -40.94 -5.78 -7.68
C GLU A 19 -40.72 -4.88 -6.46
N LYS A 20 -41.18 -5.32 -5.29
CA LYS A 20 -40.96 -4.63 -4.02
C LYS A 20 -39.48 -4.58 -3.65
N ASP A 21 -38.76 -5.69 -3.81
CA ASP A 21 -37.31 -5.76 -3.59
C ASP A 21 -36.56 -4.85 -4.57
N TYR A 22 -36.98 -4.81 -5.83
CA TYR A 22 -36.41 -3.93 -6.85
C TYR A 22 -36.57 -2.44 -6.47
N HIS A 23 -37.76 -2.03 -6.02
CA HIS A 23 -37.97 -0.67 -5.51
C HIS A 23 -37.09 -0.34 -4.30
N ASN A 24 -36.91 -1.29 -3.37
CA ASN A 24 -36.02 -1.10 -2.22
C ASN A 24 -34.54 -0.94 -2.64
N ILE A 25 -34.09 -1.72 -3.64
CA ILE A 25 -32.75 -1.59 -4.22
C ILE A 25 -32.56 -0.22 -4.88
N GLN A 26 -33.57 0.26 -5.63
CA GLN A 26 -33.51 1.58 -6.26
C GLN A 26 -33.36 2.70 -5.23
N GLU A 27 -34.14 2.65 -4.14
CA GLU A 27 -34.06 3.65 -3.07
C GLU A 27 -32.73 3.58 -2.33
N THR A 28 -32.24 2.37 -2.03
CA THR A 28 -30.92 2.16 -1.42
C THR A 28 -29.80 2.73 -2.30
N HIS A 29 -29.86 2.50 -3.62
CA HIS A 29 -28.89 3.05 -4.56
C HIS A 29 -28.95 4.58 -4.64
N ARG A 30 -30.15 5.17 -4.60
CA ARG A 30 -30.34 6.63 -4.55
C ARG A 30 -29.67 7.23 -3.32
N LEU A 31 -29.91 6.65 -2.14
CA LEU A 31 -29.30 7.06 -0.88
C LEU A 31 -27.77 6.90 -0.90
N TYR A 32 -27.27 5.79 -1.43
CA TYR A 32 -25.83 5.56 -1.61
C TYR A 32 -25.17 6.67 -2.44
N LYS A 33 -25.77 7.03 -3.59
CA LYS A 33 -25.24 8.09 -4.47
C LYS A 33 -25.19 9.44 -3.75
N GLN A 34 -26.25 9.80 -3.02
CA GLN A 34 -26.28 11.03 -2.23
C GLN A 34 -25.17 11.05 -1.17
N LYS A 35 -24.99 9.95 -0.43
CA LYS A 35 -23.95 9.84 0.60
C LYS A 35 -22.54 9.91 0.01
N LEU A 36 -22.33 9.34 -1.18
CA LEU A 36 -21.05 9.42 -1.90
C LEU A 36 -20.71 10.86 -2.31
N GLU A 37 -21.68 11.62 -2.83
CA GLU A 37 -21.50 13.03 -3.19
C GLU A 37 -21.21 13.90 -1.96
N GLU A 38 -21.97 13.70 -0.87
CA GLU A 38 -21.72 14.36 0.43
C GLU A 38 -20.31 14.08 0.95
N MET A 39 -19.90 12.80 0.96
CA MET A 39 -18.57 12.38 1.40
C MET A 39 -17.47 13.06 0.57
N THR A 40 -17.62 13.07 -0.74
CA THR A 40 -16.64 13.67 -1.67
C THR A 40 -16.49 15.17 -1.42
N LYS A 41 -17.61 15.87 -1.19
CA LYS A 41 -17.62 17.31 -0.88
C LYS A 41 -16.92 17.61 0.45
N LEU A 42 -17.18 16.80 1.48
CA LEU A 42 -16.51 16.91 2.78
C LEU A 42 -15.01 16.65 2.67
N GLN A 43 -14.60 15.64 1.91
CA GLN A 43 -13.18 15.32 1.68
C GLN A 43 -12.43 16.47 1.02
N SER A 44 -13.00 17.07 -0.03
CA SER A 44 -12.44 18.23 -0.72
C SER A 44 -12.30 19.45 0.21
N SER A 45 -13.36 19.74 0.98
CA SER A 45 -13.40 20.85 1.92
C SER A 45 -12.34 20.69 3.02
N CYS A 46 -12.28 19.50 3.64
CA CYS A 46 -11.33 19.19 4.71
C CYS A 46 -9.88 19.23 4.21
N SER A 47 -9.59 18.59 3.07
CA SER A 47 -8.24 18.59 2.46
C SER A 47 -7.76 20.02 2.16
N SER A 48 -8.65 20.85 1.62
CA SER A 48 -8.35 22.25 1.31
C SER A 48 -8.15 23.09 2.58
N ALA A 49 -8.95 22.85 3.62
CA ALA A 49 -8.83 23.55 4.91
C ALA A 49 -7.49 23.22 5.61
N ILE A 50 -7.13 21.94 5.67
CA ILE A 50 -5.86 21.47 6.24
C ILE A 50 -4.68 22.06 5.46
N ALA A 51 -4.72 22.03 4.12
CA ALA A 51 -3.66 22.60 3.28
C ALA A 51 -3.46 24.11 3.55
N ARG A 52 -4.55 24.87 3.63
CA ARG A 52 -4.51 26.31 3.97
C ARG A 52 -3.91 26.55 5.35
N GLN A 53 -4.33 25.78 6.35
CA GLN A 53 -3.88 25.96 7.74
C GLN A 53 -2.41 25.55 7.91
N ARG A 54 -1.96 24.45 7.28
CA ARG A 54 -0.54 24.06 7.26
C ARG A 54 0.35 25.13 6.63
N LYS A 55 -0.10 25.76 5.53
CA LYS A 55 0.63 26.87 4.90
C LYS A 55 0.82 28.03 5.88
N LYS A 56 -0.26 28.48 6.54
CA LYS A 56 -0.21 29.55 7.54
C LYS A 56 0.69 29.21 8.74
N LEU A 57 0.59 27.98 9.28
CA LEU A 57 1.44 27.57 10.39
C LEU A 57 2.93 27.51 9.99
N LYS A 58 3.24 27.12 8.75
CA LYS A 58 4.60 27.11 8.23
C LYS A 58 5.16 28.53 8.07
N GLU A 59 4.35 29.47 7.57
CA GLU A 59 4.71 30.89 7.47
C GLU A 59 4.95 31.50 8.85
N LEU A 60 4.05 31.26 9.82
CA LEU A 60 4.20 31.70 11.21
C LEU A 60 5.48 31.13 11.85
N SER A 61 5.74 29.83 11.67
CA SER A 61 6.96 29.19 12.19
C SER A 61 8.23 29.80 11.59
N LEU A 62 8.23 30.16 10.31
CA LEU A 62 9.35 30.84 9.66
C LEU A 62 9.56 32.25 10.21
N GLN A 63 8.49 33.02 10.39
CA GLN A 63 8.55 34.36 10.99
C GLN A 63 9.09 34.31 12.42
N LEU A 64 8.63 33.35 13.23
CA LEU A 64 9.15 33.10 14.58
C LEU A 64 10.65 32.81 14.59
N LYS A 65 11.12 31.96 13.67
CA LYS A 65 12.55 31.66 13.53
C LYS A 65 13.36 32.89 13.13
N ASN A 66 12.86 33.70 12.20
CA ASN A 66 13.52 34.92 11.77
C ASN A 66 13.58 35.96 12.89
N CYS A 67 12.51 36.13 13.68
CA CYS A 67 12.50 37.00 14.85
C CYS A 67 13.50 36.54 15.94
N LYS A 68 13.64 35.22 16.14
CA LYS A 68 14.67 34.65 17.03
C LYS A 68 16.09 34.85 16.48
N GLY A 69 16.29 34.78 15.16
CA GLY A 69 17.60 34.94 14.51
C GLY A 69 18.09 36.40 14.44
N GLN A 70 17.18 37.36 14.28
CA GLN A 70 17.50 38.79 14.26
C GLN A 70 17.75 39.38 15.65
N ARG A 71 17.09 38.86 16.70
CA ARG A 71 17.40 39.23 18.08
C ARG A 71 18.46 38.28 18.63
N ARG A 72 19.72 38.73 18.71
CA ARG A 72 20.72 38.10 19.58
C ARG A 72 20.05 37.81 20.93
N THR A 73 20.13 36.57 21.36
CA THR A 73 19.42 35.89 22.46
C THR A 73 19.67 36.47 23.86
N SER A 74 20.10 37.72 23.99
CA SER A 74 20.44 38.37 25.26
C SER A 74 19.36 39.29 25.83
N ASN A 75 18.36 39.74 25.04
CA ASN A 75 17.38 40.76 25.48
C ASN A 75 15.89 40.34 25.33
N LEU A 76 15.56 39.07 25.17
CA LEU A 76 14.15 38.65 25.16
C LEU A 76 13.63 38.50 26.61
N SER A 77 12.54 39.21 26.93
CA SER A 77 11.80 39.04 28.19
C SER A 77 11.46 37.55 28.42
N PRO A 78 11.61 37.02 29.64
CA PRO A 78 11.22 35.65 30.00
C PRO A 78 9.79 35.28 29.58
N GLU A 79 8.86 36.24 29.62
CA GLU A 79 7.47 36.06 29.18
C GLU A 79 7.36 35.83 27.68
N LEU A 80 8.15 36.53 26.88
CA LEU A 80 8.16 36.37 25.43
C LEU A 80 8.74 35.02 25.02
N MET A 81 9.77 34.53 25.72
CA MET A 81 10.31 33.18 25.54
C MET A 81 9.27 32.11 25.89
N LYS A 82 8.54 32.27 27.00
CA LYS A 82 7.47 31.35 27.40
C LYS A 82 6.31 31.32 26.38
N PHE A 83 5.90 32.49 25.88
CA PHE A 83 4.87 32.62 24.86
C PHE A 83 5.27 31.94 23.53
N VAL A 84 6.52 32.11 23.13
CA VAL A 84 7.07 31.51 21.92
C VAL A 84 7.16 30.00 22.02
N SER A 85 7.61 29.45 23.15
CA SER A 85 7.63 28.00 23.38
C SER A 85 6.23 27.40 23.38
N ALA A 86 5.26 28.04 24.05
CA ALA A 86 3.86 27.63 24.03
C ALA A 86 3.26 27.65 22.61
N MET A 87 3.66 28.63 21.79
CA MET A 87 3.23 28.69 20.39
C MET A 87 3.85 27.56 19.55
N GLU A 88 5.13 27.22 19.75
CA GLU A 88 5.79 26.10 19.08
C GLU A 88 5.18 24.75 19.45
N GLU A 89 4.81 24.56 20.72
CA GLU A 89 4.08 23.38 21.19
C GLU A 89 2.69 23.29 20.54
N SER A 90 1.95 24.40 20.54
CA SER A 90 0.63 24.47 19.90
C SER A 90 0.67 24.22 18.38
N ILE A 91 1.78 24.57 17.71
CA ILE A 91 2.02 24.25 16.30
C ILE A 91 2.24 22.75 16.12
N LYS A 92 2.98 22.09 17.01
CA LYS A 92 3.22 20.63 16.98
C LYS A 92 1.93 19.86 17.21
N ASP A 93 1.12 20.26 18.18
CA ASP A 93 -0.16 19.60 18.47
C ASP A 93 -1.11 19.67 17.27
N LYS A 94 -1.22 20.85 16.65
CA LYS A 94 -2.01 21.03 15.43
C LYS A 94 -1.45 20.20 14.27
N ALA A 95 -0.14 20.08 14.14
CA ALA A 95 0.47 19.23 13.12
C ALA A 95 0.17 17.74 13.33
N HIS A 96 0.13 17.28 14.59
CA HIS A 96 -0.30 15.92 14.93
C HIS A 96 -1.78 15.70 14.59
N ALA A 97 -2.66 16.61 14.99
CA ALA A 97 -4.08 16.54 14.68
C ALA A 97 -4.34 16.50 13.16
N PHE A 98 -3.62 17.32 12.37
CA PHE A 98 -3.73 17.26 10.91
C PHE A 98 -3.23 15.94 10.33
N PHE A 99 -2.18 15.34 10.90
CA PHE A 99 -1.70 14.05 10.45
C PHE A 99 -2.74 12.94 10.65
N GLU A 100 -3.44 12.94 11.79
CA GLU A 100 -4.54 12.02 12.06
C GLU A 100 -5.73 12.25 11.12
N MET A 101 -6.13 13.50 10.90
CA MET A 101 -7.20 13.86 9.97
C MET A 101 -6.86 13.43 8.53
N GLU A 102 -5.64 13.68 8.07
CA GLU A 102 -5.15 13.28 6.74
C GLU A 102 -5.06 11.75 6.56
N ALA A 103 -5.07 10.95 7.62
CA ALA A 103 -5.07 9.50 7.52
C ALA A 103 -6.38 8.92 6.96
N PHE A 104 -7.46 9.72 7.02
CA PHE A 104 -8.81 9.40 6.53
C PHE A 104 -9.19 10.22 5.29
N LEU A 105 -8.25 10.99 4.73
CA LEU A 105 -8.46 11.76 3.51
C LEU A 105 -7.68 11.16 2.33
N PRO A 106 -8.18 11.33 1.10
CA PRO A 106 -7.43 11.12 -0.14
C PRO A 106 -6.01 11.70 -0.07
N LYS A 107 -5.00 10.84 -0.17
CA LYS A 107 -3.59 11.25 -0.26
C LYS A 107 -3.17 11.37 -1.71
N LYS A 108 -2.27 12.32 -1.97
CA LYS A 108 -1.60 12.42 -3.26
C LYS A 108 -0.66 11.23 -3.44
N ASN A 109 -0.69 10.64 -4.62
CA ASN A 109 0.22 9.57 -4.98
C ASN A 109 1.67 10.08 -5.03
N GLY A 110 2.63 9.20 -4.71
CA GLY A 110 4.04 9.47 -4.97
C GLY A 110 4.33 9.54 -6.48
N LEU A 111 5.49 10.06 -6.85
CA LEU A 111 5.90 10.22 -8.26
C LEU A 111 5.82 8.90 -9.05
N TYR A 112 6.38 7.81 -8.52
CA TYR A 112 6.33 6.49 -9.17
C TYR A 112 4.90 6.01 -9.41
N LEU A 113 4.06 6.08 -8.38
CA LEU A 113 2.68 5.61 -8.47
C LEU A 113 1.85 6.47 -9.42
N THR A 114 2.13 7.77 -9.48
CA THR A 114 1.52 8.68 -10.45
C THR A 114 1.96 8.37 -11.88
N LEU A 115 3.22 7.99 -12.08
CA LEU A 115 3.74 7.59 -13.38
C LEU A 115 3.09 6.28 -13.88
N VAL A 116 2.93 5.30 -12.98
CA VAL A 116 2.43 3.96 -13.34
C VAL A 116 0.90 3.88 -13.40
N LEU A 117 0.19 4.51 -12.46
CA LEU A 117 -1.28 4.43 -12.35
C LEU A 117 -1.99 5.72 -12.78
N GLY A 118 -1.27 6.78 -13.10
CA GLY A 118 -1.84 8.09 -13.35
C GLY A 118 -2.33 8.78 -12.07
N ASN A 119 -3.21 9.78 -12.24
CA ASN A 119 -3.71 10.61 -11.15
C ASN A 119 -4.91 9.98 -10.39
N ILE A 120 -4.97 8.65 -10.32
CA ILE A 120 -6.06 7.91 -9.66
C ILE A 120 -5.75 7.78 -8.17
N ASN A 121 -6.69 8.17 -7.31
CA ASN A 121 -6.52 8.05 -5.87
C ASN A 121 -6.63 6.58 -5.41
N VAL A 122 -5.54 5.99 -4.93
CA VAL A 122 -5.49 4.62 -4.36
C VAL A 122 -5.61 4.60 -2.83
N THR A 123 -6.08 5.70 -2.24
CA THR A 123 -6.21 5.79 -0.78
C THR A 123 -7.36 4.90 -0.31
N LEU A 124 -7.01 3.90 0.47
CA LEU A 124 -7.95 3.07 1.22
C LEU A 124 -8.35 3.87 2.45
N LEU A 125 -9.61 4.28 2.53
CA LEU A 125 -10.08 5.14 3.63
C LEU A 125 -10.37 4.30 4.87
N ASN A 126 -10.83 3.06 4.67
CA ASN A 126 -11.23 2.18 5.74
C ASN A 126 -10.03 1.41 6.32
N LYS A 127 -9.98 1.26 7.65
CA LYS A 127 -8.93 0.49 8.32
C LYS A 127 -8.99 -0.98 7.91
N GLN A 128 -10.19 -1.51 7.74
CA GLN A 128 -10.49 -2.87 7.30
C GLN A 128 -9.96 -3.11 5.88
N GLU A 129 -10.16 -2.18 4.95
CA GLU A 129 -9.63 -2.26 3.58
C GLU A 129 -8.10 -2.24 3.56
N LYS A 130 -7.46 -1.39 4.38
CA LYS A 130 -6.00 -1.37 4.53
C LYS A 130 -5.46 -2.73 4.99
N PHE A 131 -6.11 -3.35 5.97
CA PHE A 131 -5.72 -4.68 6.46
C PHE A 131 -5.99 -5.79 5.44
N ALA A 132 -7.14 -5.76 4.77
CA ALA A 132 -7.48 -6.72 3.73
C ALA A 132 -6.49 -6.66 2.57
N TYR A 133 -6.19 -5.45 2.07
CA TYR A 133 -5.20 -5.25 1.01
C TYR A 133 -3.81 -5.75 1.44
N LYS A 134 -3.38 -5.47 2.67
CA LYS A 134 -2.12 -5.97 3.21
C LYS A 134 -2.13 -7.51 3.27
N GLY A 135 -3.22 -8.13 3.70
CA GLY A 135 -3.40 -9.57 3.71
C GLY A 135 -3.25 -10.18 2.32
N GLU A 136 -3.95 -9.63 1.32
CA GLU A 136 -3.88 -10.08 -0.07
C GLU A 136 -2.49 -9.87 -0.69
N TYR A 137 -1.77 -8.81 -0.30
CA TYR A 137 -0.38 -8.59 -0.68
C TYR A 137 0.57 -9.64 -0.08
N GLU A 138 0.44 -9.95 1.21
CA GLU A 138 1.28 -10.99 1.86
C GLU A 138 0.98 -12.39 1.30
N LYS A 139 -0.29 -12.71 1.05
CA LYS A 139 -0.71 -13.96 0.39
C LYS A 139 -0.12 -14.07 -1.00
N PHE A 140 -0.22 -13.01 -1.81
CA PHE A 140 0.40 -12.94 -3.14
C PHE A 140 1.90 -13.21 -3.08
N LYS A 141 2.62 -12.53 -2.17
CA LYS A 141 4.06 -12.75 -1.98
C LYS A 141 4.38 -14.21 -1.72
N LEU A 142 3.66 -14.84 -0.79
CA LEU A 142 3.92 -16.23 -0.42
C LEU A 142 3.68 -17.17 -1.59
N VAL A 143 2.53 -17.05 -2.27
CA VAL A 143 2.17 -17.90 -3.40
C VAL A 143 3.20 -17.78 -4.53
N VAL A 144 3.55 -16.55 -4.93
CA VAL A 144 4.52 -16.35 -6.02
C VAL A 144 5.92 -16.76 -5.61
N THR A 145 6.33 -16.51 -4.36
CA THR A 145 7.63 -16.95 -3.84
C THR A 145 7.77 -18.48 -3.86
N PHE A 146 6.69 -19.20 -3.52
CA PHE A 146 6.66 -20.66 -3.61
C PHE A 146 6.78 -21.15 -5.06
N ILE A 147 6.07 -20.52 -6.00
CA ILE A 147 6.20 -20.82 -7.43
C ILE A 147 7.64 -20.58 -7.90
N LEU A 148 8.24 -19.43 -7.57
CA LEU A 148 9.62 -19.08 -7.91
C LEU A 148 10.63 -20.07 -7.33
N PHE A 149 10.38 -20.56 -6.11
CA PHE A 149 11.21 -21.59 -5.48
C PHE A 149 11.18 -22.90 -6.27
N MET A 150 9.99 -23.41 -6.59
CA MET A 150 9.82 -24.66 -7.35
C MET A 150 10.41 -24.53 -8.76
N PHE A 151 10.19 -23.40 -9.41
CA PHE A 151 10.70 -23.11 -10.75
C PHE A 151 12.24 -23.04 -10.73
N SER A 152 12.84 -22.28 -9.81
CA SER A 152 14.30 -22.18 -9.69
C SER A 152 14.94 -23.52 -9.35
N PHE A 153 14.29 -24.33 -8.49
CA PHE A 153 14.73 -25.69 -8.17
C PHE A 153 14.75 -26.57 -9.43
N THR A 154 13.69 -26.50 -10.23
CA THR A 154 13.57 -27.23 -11.50
C THR A 154 14.65 -26.80 -12.49
N CYS A 155 14.85 -25.49 -12.69
CA CYS A 155 15.89 -24.94 -13.57
C CYS A 155 17.32 -25.33 -13.13
N ARG A 156 17.53 -25.51 -11.83
CA ARG A 156 18.87 -25.78 -11.28
C ARG A 156 19.24 -27.26 -11.31
N PHE A 157 18.30 -28.14 -10.96
CA PHE A 157 18.58 -29.55 -10.69
C PHE A 157 17.97 -30.52 -11.70
N LEU A 158 16.89 -30.14 -12.38
CA LEU A 158 16.12 -31.07 -13.24
C LEU A 158 16.30 -30.76 -14.73
N LEU A 159 16.19 -29.49 -15.12
CA LEU A 159 16.12 -29.08 -16.53
C LEU A 159 16.99 -27.84 -16.76
N SER A 160 17.87 -27.89 -17.77
CA SER A 160 18.74 -26.76 -18.14
C SER A 160 18.46 -26.27 -19.56
N TYR A 161 17.25 -25.74 -19.78
CA TYR A 161 16.82 -25.18 -21.07
C TYR A 161 16.79 -23.65 -21.03
N ARG A 162 17.36 -23.00 -22.05
CA ARG A 162 17.39 -21.54 -22.18
C ARG A 162 16.00 -20.89 -22.18
N VAL A 163 15.00 -21.58 -22.74
CA VAL A 163 13.59 -21.14 -22.74
C VAL A 163 13.03 -21.14 -21.33
N LEU A 164 13.35 -22.17 -20.54
CA LEU A 164 12.90 -22.28 -19.15
C LEU A 164 13.51 -21.17 -18.29
N ASP A 165 14.79 -20.85 -18.49
CA ASP A 165 15.43 -19.70 -17.85
C ASP A 165 14.79 -18.37 -18.28
N ALA A 166 14.39 -18.22 -19.55
CA ALA A 166 13.71 -17.02 -20.03
C ALA A 166 12.35 -16.85 -19.33
N LEU A 167 11.55 -17.92 -19.26
CA LEU A 167 10.26 -17.91 -18.57
C LEU A 167 10.43 -17.58 -17.08
N PHE A 168 11.45 -18.15 -16.42
CA PHE A 168 11.77 -17.85 -15.04
C PHE A 168 12.13 -16.37 -14.83
N ASN A 169 13.03 -15.82 -15.66
CA ASN A 169 13.42 -14.41 -15.56
C ASN A 169 12.27 -13.46 -15.89
N PHE A 170 11.43 -13.79 -16.87
CA PHE A 170 10.21 -13.03 -17.15
C PHE A 170 9.27 -13.01 -15.94
N LEU A 171 9.08 -14.16 -15.29
CA LEU A 171 8.29 -14.25 -14.07
C LEU A 171 8.87 -13.42 -12.93
N LEU A 172 10.21 -13.38 -12.78
CA LEU A 172 10.88 -12.52 -11.80
C LEU A 172 10.68 -11.03 -12.08
N VAL A 173 10.85 -10.58 -13.34
CA VAL A 173 10.59 -9.19 -13.73
C VAL A 173 9.15 -8.82 -13.38
N TRP A 174 8.20 -9.65 -13.80
CA TRP A 174 6.79 -9.44 -13.50
C TRP A 174 6.51 -9.37 -11.99
N TYR A 175 7.12 -10.28 -11.21
CA TYR A 175 6.95 -10.33 -9.77
C TYR A 175 7.47 -9.05 -9.09
N TYR A 176 8.71 -8.65 -9.35
CA TYR A 176 9.30 -7.47 -8.72
C TYR A 176 8.62 -6.17 -9.17
N CYS A 177 8.22 -6.05 -10.44
CA CYS A 177 7.39 -4.93 -10.90
C CYS A 177 6.07 -4.88 -10.12
N THR A 178 5.39 -6.01 -9.95
CA THR A 178 4.14 -6.07 -9.18
C THR A 178 4.36 -5.71 -7.71
N LEU A 179 5.46 -6.15 -7.09
CA LEU A 179 5.81 -5.78 -5.72
C LEU A 179 5.99 -4.27 -5.56
N THR A 180 6.74 -3.62 -6.45
CA THR A 180 6.97 -2.18 -6.35
C THR A 180 5.67 -1.38 -6.42
N ILE A 181 4.71 -1.79 -7.25
CA ILE A 181 3.38 -1.17 -7.34
C ILE A 181 2.61 -1.38 -6.03
N ARG A 182 2.47 -2.64 -5.58
CA ARG A 182 1.71 -2.96 -4.36
C ARG A 182 2.32 -2.32 -3.11
N GLU A 183 3.65 -2.31 -2.99
CA GLU A 183 4.35 -1.66 -1.88
C GLU A 183 4.22 -0.13 -1.94
N SER A 184 4.21 0.48 -3.13
CA SER A 184 3.94 1.92 -3.28
C SER A 184 2.52 2.28 -2.82
N ILE A 185 1.52 1.44 -3.13
CA ILE A 185 0.15 1.59 -2.63
C ILE A 185 0.13 1.48 -1.09
N LEU A 186 0.84 0.50 -0.51
CA LEU A 186 0.96 0.34 0.94
C LEU A 186 1.61 1.57 1.60
N ILE A 187 2.70 2.10 1.02
CA ILE A 187 3.40 3.29 1.52
C ILE A 187 2.48 4.52 1.48
N SER A 188 1.78 4.74 0.37
CA SER A 188 0.79 5.81 0.24
C SER A 188 -0.33 5.70 1.30
N ASN A 189 -0.66 4.47 1.72
CA ASN A 189 -1.66 4.19 2.75
C ASN A 189 -1.11 4.13 4.19
N GLY A 190 0.14 4.52 4.41
CA GLY A 190 0.75 4.66 5.75
C GLY A 190 1.58 3.46 6.23
N SER A 191 1.83 2.48 5.36
CA SER A 191 2.74 1.38 5.69
C SER A 191 4.18 1.88 5.80
N ARG A 192 4.87 1.47 6.87
CA ARG A 192 6.27 1.84 7.13
C ARG A 192 7.23 0.85 6.47
N ILE A 193 7.29 0.86 5.14
CA ILE A 193 8.26 0.06 4.38
C ILE A 193 9.56 0.86 4.25
N LYS A 194 10.71 0.21 4.48
CA LYS A 194 12.03 0.86 4.42
C LYS A 194 12.40 1.13 2.96
N GLY A 195 12.93 2.32 2.67
CA GLY A 195 13.29 2.70 1.29
C GLY A 195 14.32 1.78 0.63
N TRP A 196 15.29 1.26 1.39
CA TRP A 196 16.28 0.30 0.89
C TRP A 196 15.63 -1.00 0.39
N TRP A 197 14.53 -1.44 1.00
CA TRP A 197 13.80 -2.64 0.61
C TRP A 197 13.12 -2.44 -0.74
N VAL A 198 12.48 -1.29 -0.92
CA VAL A 198 11.87 -0.93 -2.21
C VAL A 198 12.95 -0.79 -3.30
N PHE A 199 14.09 -0.19 -2.96
CA PHE A 199 15.24 -0.09 -3.87
C PHE A 199 15.75 -1.46 -4.31
N HIS A 200 15.85 -2.42 -3.40
CA HIS A 200 16.22 -3.80 -3.72
C HIS A 200 15.29 -4.43 -4.75
N HIS A 201 13.97 -4.18 -4.68
CA HIS A 201 13.03 -4.69 -5.70
C HIS A 201 13.26 -4.08 -7.08
N TYR A 202 13.54 -2.78 -7.16
CA TYR A 202 13.84 -2.13 -8.45
C TYR A 202 15.11 -2.70 -9.08
N VAL A 203 16.17 -2.86 -8.28
CA VAL A 203 17.42 -3.48 -8.73
C VAL A 203 17.17 -4.92 -9.17
N SER A 204 16.37 -5.69 -8.42
CA SER A 204 16.06 -7.07 -8.76
C SER A 204 15.27 -7.19 -10.06
N ALA A 205 14.26 -6.33 -10.28
CA ALA A 205 13.54 -6.27 -11.55
C ALA A 205 14.46 -5.97 -12.74
N PHE A 206 15.36 -5.00 -12.58
CA PHE A 206 16.34 -4.64 -13.61
C PHE A 206 17.28 -5.80 -13.91
N LEU A 207 17.89 -6.41 -12.88
CA LEU A 207 18.81 -7.54 -13.04
C LEU A 207 18.13 -8.75 -13.70
N SER A 208 16.88 -9.06 -13.33
CA SER A 208 16.10 -10.10 -14.00
C SER A 208 15.82 -9.76 -15.47
N GLY A 209 15.60 -8.50 -15.81
CA GLY A 209 15.46 -8.04 -17.19
C GLY A 209 16.75 -8.18 -18.00
N VAL A 210 17.89 -7.88 -17.39
CA VAL A 210 19.21 -8.13 -17.99
C VAL A 210 19.40 -9.64 -18.22
N MET A 211 19.12 -10.48 -17.22
CA MET A 211 19.22 -11.93 -17.37
C MET A 211 18.28 -12.51 -18.43
N LEU A 212 17.08 -11.93 -18.59
CA LEU A 212 16.11 -12.33 -19.61
C LEU A 212 16.67 -12.11 -21.03
N THR A 213 17.26 -10.93 -21.25
CA THR A 213 17.76 -10.48 -22.55
C THR A 213 19.20 -10.92 -22.84
N TRP A 214 19.92 -11.45 -21.84
CA TRP A 214 21.30 -11.90 -22.00
C TRP A 214 21.36 -13.08 -22.98
N PRO A 215 22.15 -12.98 -24.08
CA PRO A 215 22.30 -14.07 -25.03
C PRO A 215 22.99 -15.29 -24.42
N ASP A 216 22.65 -16.48 -24.90
CA ASP A 216 23.32 -17.69 -24.42
C ASP A 216 24.80 -17.67 -24.84
N GLY A 217 25.69 -17.86 -23.86
CA GLY A 217 27.14 -17.74 -24.04
C GLY A 217 27.91 -18.13 -22.77
N ALA A 218 29.23 -18.25 -22.88
CA ALA A 218 30.08 -18.76 -21.79
C ALA A 218 29.89 -17.96 -20.48
N LEU A 219 29.85 -16.63 -20.56
CA LEU A 219 29.65 -15.77 -19.39
C LEU A 219 28.27 -15.96 -18.75
N TYR A 220 27.22 -16.10 -19.57
CA TYR A 220 25.88 -16.38 -19.07
C TYR A 220 25.85 -17.71 -18.31
N GLN A 221 26.44 -18.77 -18.88
CA GLN A 221 26.47 -20.09 -18.25
C GLN A 221 27.28 -20.12 -16.95
N MET A 222 28.38 -19.34 -16.88
CA MET A 222 29.14 -19.18 -15.64
C MET A 222 28.33 -18.51 -14.52
N PHE A 223 27.55 -17.48 -14.87
CA PHE A 223 26.75 -16.72 -13.90
C PHE A 223 25.40 -17.37 -13.55
N ARG A 224 24.82 -18.12 -14.48
CA ARG A 224 23.49 -18.74 -14.39
C ARG A 224 23.27 -19.47 -13.06
N ASN A 225 24.18 -20.37 -12.68
CA ASN A 225 24.04 -21.18 -11.48
C ASN A 225 24.14 -20.37 -10.19
N GLN A 226 24.89 -19.26 -10.21
CA GLN A 226 25.00 -18.34 -9.08
C GLN A 226 23.68 -17.57 -8.93
N PHE A 227 23.12 -17.09 -10.04
CA PHE A 227 21.83 -16.40 -10.07
C PHE A 227 20.67 -17.30 -9.60
N LEU A 228 20.59 -18.54 -10.08
CA LEU A 228 19.55 -19.50 -9.64
C LEU A 228 19.68 -19.83 -8.15
N SER A 229 20.91 -20.04 -7.66
CA SER A 229 21.18 -20.27 -6.23
C SER A 229 20.76 -19.07 -5.37
N TYR A 230 21.05 -17.85 -5.82
CA TYR A 230 20.62 -16.63 -5.16
C TYR A 230 19.08 -16.55 -5.08
N ASN A 231 18.38 -16.83 -6.17
CA ASN A 231 16.91 -16.83 -6.17
C ASN A 231 16.31 -17.90 -5.25
N LEU A 232 16.90 -19.10 -5.19
CA LEU A 232 16.50 -20.13 -4.23
C LEU A 232 16.66 -19.66 -2.78
N TYR A 233 17.80 -19.04 -2.48
CA TYR A 233 18.07 -18.48 -1.16
C TYR A 233 17.09 -17.35 -0.81
N GLN A 234 16.86 -16.42 -1.73
CA GLN A 234 15.93 -15.32 -1.55
C GLN A 234 14.50 -15.81 -1.25
N SER A 235 14.02 -16.82 -1.98
CA SER A 235 12.71 -17.43 -1.71
C SER A 235 12.62 -18.07 -0.32
N LYS A 236 13.70 -18.72 0.14
CA LYS A 236 13.75 -19.27 1.51
C LYS A 236 13.70 -18.15 2.57
N CYS A 237 14.45 -17.08 2.38
CA CYS A 237 14.45 -15.93 3.30
C CYS A 237 13.07 -15.28 3.43
N VAL A 238 12.37 -15.10 2.31
CA VAL A 238 11.01 -14.54 2.30
C VAL A 238 10.03 -15.45 3.04
N SER A 239 10.07 -16.76 2.79
CA SER A 239 9.24 -17.74 3.49
C SER A 239 9.53 -17.76 5.00
N ALA A 240 10.80 -17.76 5.39
CA ALA A 240 11.18 -17.70 6.81
C ALA A 240 10.71 -16.41 7.50
N SER A 241 10.85 -15.26 6.82
CA SER A 241 10.36 -13.97 7.32
C SER A 241 8.85 -13.95 7.51
N PHE A 242 8.10 -14.63 6.63
CA PHE A 242 6.65 -14.77 6.77
C PHE A 242 6.27 -15.62 7.98
N THR A 243 6.94 -16.77 8.16
CA THR A 243 6.71 -17.66 9.30
C THR A 243 7.02 -16.96 10.63
N LEU A 244 8.13 -16.22 10.72
CA LEU A 244 8.47 -15.45 11.92
C LEU A 244 7.42 -14.39 12.24
N ASN A 245 6.99 -13.61 11.24
CA ASN A 245 5.99 -12.56 11.42
C ASN A 245 4.60 -13.09 11.80
N ASN A 246 4.21 -14.28 11.35
CA ASN A 246 2.95 -14.90 11.74
C ASN A 246 3.05 -15.66 13.06
N GLY A 247 4.20 -16.28 13.37
CA GLY A 247 4.49 -16.87 14.67
C GLY A 247 4.44 -15.83 15.79
N SER A 248 5.02 -14.64 15.59
CA SER A 248 4.94 -13.54 16.56
C SER A 248 3.52 -13.03 16.79
N LYS A 249 2.65 -13.06 15.77
CA LYS A 249 1.23 -12.71 15.92
C LYS A 249 0.47 -13.78 16.70
N GLN A 250 0.72 -15.06 16.44
CA GLN A 250 0.09 -16.16 17.20
C GLN A 250 0.50 -16.14 18.67
N ILE A 251 1.76 -15.84 18.99
CA ILE A 251 2.24 -15.70 20.37
C ILE A 251 1.54 -14.54 21.10
N PHE A 252 1.34 -13.39 20.44
CA PHE A 252 0.61 -12.26 21.03
C PHE A 252 -0.87 -12.59 21.31
N PHE A 253 -1.53 -13.35 20.42
CA PHE A 253 -2.89 -13.83 20.68
C PHE A 253 -2.95 -14.87 21.80
N TYR A 254 -1.92 -15.71 21.96
CA TYR A 254 -1.85 -16.71 23.01
C TYR A 254 -1.54 -16.12 24.41
N VAL A 255 -0.79 -15.01 24.46
CA VAL A 255 -0.44 -14.32 25.72
C VAL A 255 -1.55 -13.37 26.20
N SER A 256 -2.44 -12.89 25.32
CA SER A 256 -3.64 -12.12 25.72
C SER A 256 -4.87 -12.97 26.04
N ALA A 257 -4.79 -14.30 25.86
CA ALA A 257 -5.88 -15.23 26.11
C ALA A 257 -5.69 -16.11 27.38
N ASN A 258 -4.60 -15.89 28.13
CA ASN A 258 -4.31 -16.54 29.41
C ASN A 258 -4.14 -15.49 30.52
#